data_AF-A0A351LED7-F1
#
_entry.id   AF-A0A351LED7-F1
#
_cell.length_a   1.000
_cell.length_b   1.000
_cell.length_c   1.000
_cell.angle_alpha   90.00
_cell.angle_beta   90.00
_cell.angle_gamma   90.00
#
_symmetry.space_group_name_H-M   'P 1'
#
loop_
_entity.id
_entity.type
_entity.pdbx_description
1 polymer ?
#
loop_
_entity_poly.entity_id
_entity_poly.type
_entity_poly.pdbx_seq_one_letter_code
_entity_poly.pdbx_strand_id
1 'polypeptide(L)' 'ELWRALSTRPAECLKQKPASLAPNQPAEIALFDPQQTWKVEKLSLKSLSTNTPWLGQQLKGRVLVTVNG' A
#
# COMPACT_ATOMS: atom_id res chain seq x y z
N GLU A 1 8.31 10.10 -7.57
CA GLU A 1 8.65 8.79 -8.18
C GLU A 1 7.75 7.64 -7.70
N LEU A 2 7.80 7.24 -6.42
CA LEU A 2 7.11 6.03 -5.92
C LEU A 2 5.60 6.00 -6.19
N TRP A 3 4.87 7.08 -5.87
CA TRP A 3 3.40 7.14 -6.06
C TRP A 3 2.99 7.05 -7.51
N ARG A 4 3.79 7.65 -8.41
CA ARG A 4 3.53 7.55 -9.85
C ARG A 4 3.65 6.10 -10.30
N ALA A 5 4.65 5.37 -9.82
CA ALA A 5 4.87 3.97 -10.20
C ALA A 5 3.84 2.99 -9.61
N LEU A 6 3.33 3.25 -8.40
CA LEU A 6 2.43 2.33 -7.68
C LEU A 6 0.94 2.71 -7.72
N SER A 7 0.59 3.92 -8.18
CA SER A 7 -0.80 4.40 -8.21
C SER A 7 -1.19 4.92 -9.60
N THR A 8 -0.72 6.11 -10.01
CA THR A 8 -1.27 6.77 -11.21
C THR A 8 -0.87 6.09 -12.52
N ARG A 9 0.39 5.67 -12.67
CA ARG A 9 0.89 5.09 -13.94
C ARG A 9 0.28 3.72 -14.25
N PRO A 10 0.10 2.79 -13.29
CA PRO A 10 -0.66 1.57 -13.55
C PRO A 10 -2.08 1.85 -14.08
N ALA A 11 -2.81 2.81 -13.50
CA ALA A 11 -4.15 3.18 -13.98
C ALA A 11 -4.12 3.73 -15.42
N GLU A 12 -3.17 4.62 -15.73
CA GLU A 12 -2.95 5.15 -17.08
C GLU A 12 -2.64 4.03 -18.10
N CYS A 13 -1.76 3.10 -17.74
CA CYS A 13 -1.41 1.94 -18.59
C CYS A 13 -2.63 1.07 -18.92
N LEU A 14 -3.57 0.95 -17.98
CA LEU A 14 -4.82 0.20 -18.15
C LEU A 14 -5.95 1.05 -18.75
N LYS A 15 -5.69 2.31 -19.12
CA LYS A 15 -6.68 3.29 -19.60
C LYS A 15 -7.82 3.51 -18.59
N GLN A 16 -7.53 3.37 -17.30
CA GLN A 16 -8.43 3.69 -16.21
C GLN A 16 -8.20 5.14 -15.76
N LYS A 17 -9.24 5.78 -15.21
CA LYS A 17 -9.11 7.10 -14.60
C LYS A 17 -8.30 6.97 -13.30
N PRO A 18 -7.15 7.66 -13.14
CA PRO A 18 -6.42 7.64 -11.88
C PRO A 18 -7.28 8.16 -10.73
N ALA A 19 -7.16 7.53 -9.56
CA ALA A 19 -7.82 7.98 -8.35
C ALA A 19 -7.39 9.42 -8.00
N SER A 20 -8.33 10.20 -7.47
CA SER A 20 -8.10 11.58 -7.06
C SER A 20 -8.45 11.75 -5.58
N LEU A 21 -7.60 12.46 -4.86
CA LEU A 21 -7.88 12.85 -3.48
C LEU A 21 -8.63 14.19 -3.48
N ALA A 22 -9.94 14.15 -3.65
CA ALA A 22 -10.80 15.33 -3.68
C ALA A 22 -12.11 15.10 -2.92
N PRO A 23 -12.72 16.16 -2.36
CA PRO A 23 -14.04 16.06 -1.77
C PRO A 23 -15.07 15.46 -2.75
N ASN A 24 -16.01 14.69 -2.21
CA ASN A 24 -17.09 14.04 -2.97
C ASN A 24 -16.60 13.04 -4.05
N GLN A 25 -15.40 12.49 -3.90
CA GLN A 25 -14.93 11.36 -4.69
C GLN A 25 -14.82 10.10 -3.81
N PRO A 26 -14.87 8.89 -4.40
CA PRO A 26 -14.59 7.64 -3.71
C PRO A 26 -13.25 7.68 -2.96
N ALA A 27 -13.24 7.11 -1.76
CA ALA A 27 -12.07 7.06 -0.90
C ALA A 27 -11.25 5.79 -1.19
N GLU A 28 -10.38 5.88 -2.20
CA GLU A 28 -9.36 4.87 -2.49
C GLU A 28 -8.00 5.32 -1.95
N ILE A 29 -7.77 5.13 -0.64
CA ILE A 29 -6.61 5.71 0.06
C ILE A 29 -5.91 4.70 0.97
N ALA A 30 -4.59 4.86 1.09
CA ALA A 30 -3.78 4.17 2.08
C ALA A 30 -3.04 5.21 2.95
N LEU A 31 -3.26 5.16 4.26
CA LEU A 31 -2.51 5.92 5.25
C LEU A 31 -1.35 5.06 5.75
N PHE A 32 -0.13 5.60 5.73
CA PHE A 32 1.06 4.89 6.19
C PHE A 32 1.98 5.82 6.99
N ASP A 33 2.69 5.27 7.96
CA ASP A 33 3.76 5.96 8.68
C ASP A 33 5.10 5.66 7.98
N PRO A 34 5.78 6.65 7.38
CA PRO A 34 7.07 6.45 6.69
C PRO A 34 8.25 6.20 7.63
N GLN A 35 8.12 6.52 8.92
CA GLN A 35 9.21 6.41 9.90
C GLN A 35 9.12 5.13 10.73
N GLN A 36 7.93 4.53 10.83
CA GLN A 36 7.76 3.30 11.59
C GLN A 36 8.59 2.15 11.02
N THR A 37 9.44 1.57 11.87
CA THR A 37 10.14 0.31 11.60
C THR A 37 9.35 -0.84 12.21
N TRP A 38 9.24 -1.96 11.48
CA TRP A 38 8.55 -3.16 11.95
C TRP A 38 9.17 -4.42 11.36
N LYS A 39 9.02 -5.55 12.06
CA LYS A 39 9.50 -6.85 11.59
C LYS A 39 8.39 -7.59 10.87
N VAL A 40 8.69 -8.16 9.72
CA VAL A 40 7.75 -9.02 8.99
C VAL A 40 7.70 -10.38 9.70
N GLU A 41 6.56 -10.66 10.29
CA GLU A 41 6.30 -11.91 11.01
C GLU A 41 5.04 -12.58 10.47
N LYS A 42 4.85 -13.87 10.73
CA LYS A 42 3.66 -14.62 10.27
C LYS A 42 2.36 -13.91 10.64
N LEU A 43 2.26 -13.35 11.85
CA LEU A 43 1.08 -12.62 12.34
C LEU A 43 0.86 -11.26 11.68
N SER A 44 1.92 -10.68 11.08
CA SER A 44 1.83 -9.42 10.36
C SER A 44 1.29 -9.59 8.92
N LEU A 45 1.39 -10.79 8.36
CA LEU A 45 0.93 -11.11 7.02
C LEU A 45 -0.57 -11.38 7.02
N LYS A 46 -1.30 -10.74 6.11
CA LYS A 46 -2.74 -10.97 5.92
C LYS A 46 -3.04 -12.16 5.01
N SER A 47 -2.07 -12.58 4.19
CA SER A 47 -2.15 -13.79 3.38
C SER A 47 -2.01 -15.04 4.25
N LEU A 48 -2.65 -16.14 3.83
CA LEU A 48 -2.50 -17.44 4.47
C LEU A 48 -1.08 -18.01 4.32
N SER A 49 -0.37 -17.63 3.25
CA SER A 49 1.00 -18.10 2.97
C SER A 49 2.06 -17.21 3.60
N THR A 50 3.20 -17.82 3.93
CA THR A 50 4.39 -17.15 4.47
C THR A 50 5.61 -17.27 3.56
N ASN A 51 5.42 -17.66 2.30
CA ASN A 51 6.49 -17.90 1.31
C ASN A 51 7.05 -16.59 0.71
N THR A 52 7.57 -15.72 1.56
CA THR A 52 8.13 -14.44 1.15
C THR A 52 9.57 -14.29 1.64
N PRO A 53 10.50 -13.77 0.81
CA PRO A 53 11.88 -13.53 1.25
C PRO A 53 11.98 -12.47 2.36
N TRP A 54 10.91 -11.71 2.58
CA TRP A 54 10.84 -10.68 3.60
C TRP A 54 10.57 -11.23 5.00
N LEU A 55 10.17 -12.50 5.16
CA LEU A 55 9.85 -13.06 6.46
C LEU A 55 11.07 -12.99 7.40
N GLY A 56 10.89 -12.42 8.58
CA GLY A 56 11.93 -12.19 9.57
C GLY A 56 12.73 -10.90 9.38
N GLN A 57 12.59 -10.20 8.24
CA GLN A 57 13.28 -8.94 7.95
C GLN A 57 12.65 -7.75 8.67
N GLN A 58 13.44 -6.71 8.93
CA GLN A 58 12.95 -5.39 9.35
C GLN A 58 12.72 -4.48 8.15
N LEU A 59 11.56 -3.84 8.09
CA LEU A 59 11.17 -2.87 7.08
C LEU A 59 10.90 -1.51 7.71
N LYS A 60 11.15 -0.44 6.95
CA LYS A 60 10.79 0.94 7.30
C LYS A 60 9.63 1.41 6.43
N GLY A 61 8.66 2.07 7.04
CA GLY A 61 7.40 2.40 6.41
C GLY A 61 6.34 1.34 6.68
N ARG A 62 5.19 1.72 7.25
CA ARG A 62 4.09 0.79 7.53
C ARG A 62 2.74 1.38 7.17
N VAL A 63 1.99 0.68 6.33
CA VAL A 63 0.57 0.99 6.09
C VAL A 63 -0.20 0.76 7.38
N LEU A 64 -0.89 1.79 7.84
CA LEU A 64 -1.70 1.80 9.05
C LEU A 64 -3.16 1.44 8.72
N VAL A 65 -3.69 2.03 7.65
CA VAL A 65 -5.08 1.89 7.23
C VAL A 65 -5.18 1.92 5.72
N THR A 66 -6.05 1.08 5.16
CA THR A 66 -6.51 1.17 3.77
C THR A 66 -8.01 1.38 3.79
N VAL A 67 -8.49 2.39 3.06
CA VAL A 67 -9.92 2.65 2.85
C VAL A 67 -10.23 2.44 1.38
N ASN A 68 -11.36 1.79 1.13
CA ASN A 68 -11.93 1.62 -0.21
C ASN A 68 -13.45 1.79 -0.07
N GLY A 69 -14.01 2.84 -0.66
CA GLY A 69 -15.43 3.19 -0.56
C GLY A 69 -15.85 4.22 -1.59
#